data_AF-J9E254-F1
#
_entry.id   AF-J9E254-F1
#
_cell.length_a   1.000
_cell.length_b   1.000
_cell.length_c   1.000
_cell.angle_alpha   90.00
_cell.angle_beta   90.00
_cell.angle_gamma   90.00
#
_symmetry.space_group_name_H-M   'P 1'
#
loop_
_entity.id
_entity.type
_entity.pdbx_description
1 polymer ?
#
loop_
_entity_poly.entity_id
_entity_poly.type
_entity_poly.pdbx_seq_one_letter_code
_entity_poly.pdbx_strand_id
1 'polypeptide(L)'
;MIAVLDFVDGLLLCLPGLYFFSTFPISVCFCLKVVREYERAVIFRLGRLIGGGAKGPGIFFVLPCIESYAKVDLRTVSFNVPPQEVCFLINFINY
;
A
#
# COMPACT_ATOMS: atom_id res chain seq x y z
N MET A 1 -53.57 14.65 -6.39
CA MET A 1 -52.67 14.48 -7.55
C MET A 1 -51.34 15.18 -7.29
N ILE A 2 -51.30 16.50 -7.05
CA ILE A 2 -50.07 17.26 -6.73
C ILE A 2 -49.35 16.73 -5.48
N ALA A 3 -50.05 16.59 -4.35
CA ALA A 3 -49.46 16.04 -3.12
C ALA A 3 -48.94 14.59 -3.23
N VAL A 4 -49.44 13.80 -4.19
CA VAL A 4 -48.94 12.45 -4.45
C VAL A 4 -47.65 12.52 -5.28
N LEU A 5 -47.55 13.50 -6.18
CA LEU A 5 -46.35 13.76 -6.97
C LEU A 5 -45.20 14.24 -6.07
N ASP A 6 -45.45 15.21 -5.19
CA ASP A 6 -44.44 15.73 -4.24
C ASP A 6 -43.90 14.63 -3.31
N PHE A 7 -44.76 13.69 -2.92
CA PHE A 7 -44.36 12.54 -2.10
C PHE A 7 -43.46 11.56 -2.87
N VAL A 8 -43.77 11.32 -4.15
CA VAL A 8 -42.98 10.43 -5.02
C VAL A 8 -41.64 11.06 -5.37
N ASP A 9 -41.58 12.36 -5.64
CA ASP A 9 -40.34 13.09 -5.92
C ASP A 9 -39.40 13.10 -4.70
N GLY A 10 -39.96 13.24 -3.50
CA GLY A 10 -39.21 13.09 -2.24
C GLY A 10 -38.63 11.68 -2.06
N LEU A 11 -39.39 10.63 -2.39
CA LEU A 11 -38.90 9.25 -2.33
C LEU A 11 -37.76 9.01 -3.33
N LEU A 12 -37.88 9.56 -4.54
CA LEU A 12 -36.89 9.43 -5.61
C LEU A 12 -35.54 10.09 -5.27
N LEU A 13 -35.56 11.18 -4.49
CA LEU A 13 -34.37 11.89 -4.02
C LEU A 13 -33.74 11.24 -2.77
N CYS A 14 -34.55 10.74 -1.85
CA CYS A 14 -34.07 10.18 -0.59
C CYS A 14 -33.38 8.82 -0.73
N LEU A 15 -33.91 7.92 -1.56
CA LEU A 15 -33.39 6.55 -1.72
C LEU A 15 -31.95 6.49 -2.26
N PRO A 16 -31.58 7.17 -3.37
CA PRO A 16 -30.20 7.16 -3.85
C PRO A 16 -29.27 7.97 -2.95
N GLY A 17 -29.76 9.04 -2.31
CA GLY A 17 -28.97 9.82 -1.35
C GLY A 17 -28.48 8.98 -0.18
N LEU A 18 -29.37 8.15 0.40
CA LEU A 18 -29.02 7.22 1.48
C LEU A 18 -28.04 6.13 1.02
N TYR A 19 -28.21 5.61 -0.20
CA TYR A 19 -27.30 4.63 -0.76
C TYR A 19 -25.88 5.19 -0.98
N PHE A 20 -25.77 6.41 -1.49
CA PHE A 20 -24.49 7.08 -1.69
C PHE A 20 -23.82 7.40 -0.36
N PHE A 21 -24.58 7.85 0.64
CA PHE A 21 -24.07 8.14 1.98
C PHE A 21 -23.59 6.89 2.72
N SER A 22 -24.19 5.72 2.46
CA SER A 22 -23.76 4.44 3.01
C SER A 22 -22.48 3.91 2.36
N THR A 23 -22.37 4.03 1.03
CA THR A 23 -21.23 3.51 0.25
C THR A 23 -19.97 4.39 0.33
N PHE A 24 -20.13 5.70 0.51
CA PHE A 24 -19.04 6.67 0.64
C PHE A 24 -18.07 6.38 1.81
N PRO A 25 -18.50 6.19 3.07
CA PRO A 25 -17.60 5.89 4.18
C PRO A 25 -16.89 4.54 4.02
N ILE A 26 -17.58 3.54 3.45
CA ILE A 26 -17.02 2.21 3.19
C ILE A 26 -15.87 2.31 2.18
N SER A 27 -16.04 3.11 1.12
CA SER A 27 -15.00 3.39 0.12
C SER A 27 -13.78 4.08 0.74
N VAL A 28 -13.99 5.09 1.60
CA VAL A 28 -12.90 5.82 2.27
C VAL A 28 -12.15 4.95 3.26
N CYS A 29 -12.85 4.13 4.05
CA CYS A 29 -12.22 3.18 4.97
C CYS A 29 -11.37 2.14 4.24
N PHE A 30 -11.77 1.70 3.06
CA PHE A 30 -11.00 0.73 2.27
C PHE A 30 -9.71 1.32 1.69
N CYS A 31 -9.68 2.63 1.44
CA CYS A 31 -8.48 3.36 1.02
C CYS A 31 -7.51 3.66 2.18
N LEU A 32 -7.99 3.61 3.42
CA LEU A 32 -7.18 3.83 4.62
C LEU A 32 -6.44 2.55 5.02
N LYS A 33 -5.34 2.25 4.32
CA LYS A 33 -4.47 1.11 4.66
C LYS A 33 -3.34 1.55 5.60
N VAL A 34 -3.49 1.23 6.89
CA VAL A 34 -2.46 1.51 7.91
C VAL A 34 -1.28 0.55 7.73
N VAL A 35 -0.11 1.09 7.39
CA VAL A 35 1.17 0.36 7.37
C VAL A 35 1.87 0.59 8.71
N ARG A 36 2.47 -0.46 9.29
CA ARG A 36 3.07 -0.38 10.64
C ARG A 36 4.41 0.36 10.60
N GLU A 37 4.74 1.03 11.70
CA GLU A 37 5.89 1.92 11.89
C GLU A 37 7.29 1.29 11.62
N TYR A 38 7.39 -0.04 11.55
CA TYR A 38 8.66 -0.77 11.53
C TYR A 38 9.05 -1.27 10.13
N GLU A 39 8.18 -1.09 9.14
CA GLU A 39 8.42 -1.46 7.75
C GLU A 39 8.59 -0.19 6.92
N ARG A 40 9.71 -0.04 6.22
CA ARG A 40 9.86 1.08 5.27
C ARG A 40 9.13 0.68 3.99
N ALA A 41 7.98 1.29 3.74
CA ALA A 41 7.20 1.01 2.53
C ALA A 41 7.72 1.86 1.36
N VAL A 42 8.14 1.19 0.30
CA VAL A 42 8.42 1.82 -0.98
C VAL A 42 7.16 1.73 -1.83
N ILE A 43 6.58 2.89 -2.16
CA ILE A 43 5.37 2.98 -2.97
C ILE A 43 5.78 3.16 -4.43
N PHE A 44 5.36 2.23 -5.28
CA PHE A 44 5.54 2.32 -6.72
C PHE A 44 4.24 2.85 -7.34
N ARG A 45 4.32 3.98 -8.04
CA ARG A 45 3.23 4.49 -8.87
C ARG A 45 3.54 4.15 -10.32
N LEU A 46 2.77 3.23 -10.92
CA LEU A 46 2.85 2.90 -12.35
C LEU A 46 4.28 2.57 -12.84
N GLY A 47 5.03 1.79 -12.05
CA GLY A 47 6.41 1.40 -12.41
C GLY A 47 7.48 2.47 -12.20
N ARG A 48 7.13 3.69 -11.74
CA ARG A 48 8.08 4.73 -11.37
C ARG A 48 8.13 4.89 -9.86
N LEU A 49 9.34 4.85 -9.30
CA LEU A 49 9.58 5.22 -7.91
C LEU A 49 9.19 6.69 -7.72
N ILE A 50 8.34 6.98 -6.74
CA ILE A 50 8.09 8.36 -6.33
C ILE A 50 9.44 8.95 -5.89
N GLY A 51 9.85 10.05 -6.54
CA GLY A 51 11.15 10.72 -6.33
C GLY A 51 11.38 11.30 -4.92
N GLY A 52 10.48 11.05 -3.97
CA GLY A 52 10.64 11.35 -2.55
C GLY A 52 11.33 10.23 -1.75
N GLY A 53 11.74 9.14 -2.40
CA GLY A 53 12.36 8.00 -1.73
C GLY A 53 11.40 7.27 -0.78
N ALA A 54 11.94 6.30 -0.06
CA ALA A 54 11.17 5.49 0.87
C ALA A 54 10.62 6.37 2.01
N LYS A 55 9.32 6.67 1.94
CA LYS A 55 8.62 7.51 2.90
C LYS A 55 8.76 6.89 4.28
N GLY A 56 9.04 7.74 5.27
CA GLY A 56 9.21 7.32 6.67
C GLY A 56 7.95 6.62 7.18
N PRO A 57 8.03 5.83 8.24
CA PRO A 57 6.87 5.16 8.81
C PRO A 57 5.75 6.14 9.21
N GLY A 58 4.50 5.72 9.04
CA GLY A 58 3.32 6.56 9.32
C GLY A 58 2.07 6.10 8.58
N ILE A 59 0.97 6.81 8.82
CA ILE A 59 -0.32 6.57 8.16
C ILE A 59 -0.24 7.15 6.75
N PHE A 60 -0.15 6.29 5.74
CA PHE A 60 -0.19 6.70 4.34
C PHE A 60 -1.53 6.37 3.71
N PHE A 61 -2.09 7.35 3.00
CA PHE A 61 -3.21 7.11 2.11
C PHE A 61 -2.67 6.39 0.87
N VAL A 62 -2.84 5.06 0.82
CA VAL A 62 -2.43 4.24 -0.32
C VAL A 62 -3.67 3.78 -1.06
N LEU A 63 -3.81 4.18 -2.32
CA LEU A 63 -4.94 3.74 -3.14
C LEU A 63 -4.69 2.29 -3.61
N PRO A 64 -5.51 1.31 -3.16
CA PRO A 64 -5.27 -0.11 -3.44
C PRO A 64 -5.32 -0.46 -4.95
N CYS A 65 -5.95 0.37 -5.78
CA CYS A 65 -6.11 0.12 -7.21
C CYS A 65 -4.97 0.66 -8.09
N ILE A 66 -4.21 1.65 -7.61
CA ILE A 66 -3.22 2.40 -8.42
C ILE A 66 -1.81 2.22 -7.88
N GLU A 67 -1.68 1.94 -6.58
CA GLU A 67 -0.42 1.96 -5.86
C GLU A 67 -0.05 0.57 -5.37
N SER A 68 1.06 0.04 -5.87
CA SER A 68 1.67 -1.17 -5.35
C SER A 68 2.66 -0.81 -4.26
N TYR A 69 2.50 -1.38 -3.07
CA TYR A 69 3.40 -1.18 -1.94
C TYR A 69 4.31 -2.39 -1.76
N ALA A 70 5.62 -2.16 -1.63
CA ALA A 70 6.58 -3.17 -1.21
C ALA A 70 7.14 -2.77 0.15
N LYS A 71 7.10 -3.69 1.11
CA LYS A 71 7.64 -3.49 2.46
C LYS A 71 9.08 -3.97 2.48
N VAL A 72 10.00 -3.09 2.86
CA VAL A 72 11.41 -3.45 3.04
C VAL A 72 11.71 -3.43 4.53
N ASP A 73 12.09 -4.58 5.06
CA ASP A 73 12.59 -4.69 6.42
C ASP A 73 13.97 -4.04 6.52
N LEU A 74 14.16 -3.20 7.53
CA LEU A 74 15.43 -2.54 7.83
C LEU A 74 16.41 -3.45 8.60
N ARG A 75 16.00 -4.68 8.94
CA ARG A 75 16.84 -5.61 9.68
C ARG A 75 17.97 -6.12 8.79
N THR A 76 19.20 -6.04 9.28
CA THR A 76 20.37 -6.64 8.62
C THR A 76 20.23 -8.15 8.60
N VAL A 77 19.95 -8.72 7.43
CA VAL A 77 19.96 -10.17 7.21
C VAL A 77 21.41 -10.57 6.97
N SER A 78 22.01 -11.30 7.91
CA SER A 78 23.36 -11.85 7.74
C SER A 78 23.29 -13.03 6.78
N PHE A 79 23.65 -12.81 5.52
CA PHE A 79 23.85 -13.90 4.58
C PHE A 79 25.20 -14.54 4.87
N ASN A 80 25.17 -15.82 5.22
CA ASN A 80 26.39 -16.62 5.28
C ASN A 80 26.84 -16.87 3.84
N VAL A 81 27.86 -16.14 3.40
CA VAL A 81 28.54 -16.42 2.14
C VAL A 81 29.26 -17.76 2.31
N PRO A 82 28.97 -18.79 1.50
CA PRO A 82 29.72 -20.02 1.56
C PRO A 82 31.19 -19.72 1.26
N PRO A 83 32.15 -20.20 2.06
CA PRO A 83 33.56 -19.99 1.79
C PRO A 83 33.90 -20.66 0.45
N GLN A 84 34.07 -19.86 -0.61
CA GLN A 84 34.49 -20.35 -1.92
C GLN A 84 35.99 -20.68 -1.90
N GLU A 85 36.37 -21.70 -2.68
CA GLU A 85 37.67 -22.38 -2.89
C GLU A 85 38.97 -21.54 -2.98
N VAL A 86 38.90 -20.21 -2.89
CA VAL A 86 40.06 -19.31 -2.94
C VAL A 86 41.06 -19.57 -1.82
N CYS A 87 40.64 -20.05 -0.64
CA CYS A 87 41.58 -20.40 0.43
C CYS A 87 42.40 -21.66 0.11
N PHE A 88 41.87 -22.60 -0.68
CA PHE A 88 42.56 -23.84 -1.03
C PHE A 88 43.75 -23.56 -1.98
N LEU A 89 43.54 -22.68 -2.97
CA LEU A 89 44.52 -22.38 -4.01
C LEU A 89 45.76 -21.64 -3.44
N ILE A 90 45.56 -20.77 -2.44
CA ILE A 90 46.65 -19.98 -1.84
C ILE A 90 47.62 -20.86 -1.02
N ASN A 91 47.10 -21.94 -0.41
CA ASN A 91 47.93 -22.89 0.34
C ASN A 91 48.73 -23.80 -0.61
N PHE A 92 48.19 -24.13 -1.79
CA PHE A 92 48.86 -24.95 -2.80
C PHE A 92 49.96 -24.22 -3.59
N ILE A 93 49.89 -22.88 -3.72
CA ILE A 93 50.96 -22.09 -4.37
C ILE A 93 52.14 -21.84 -3.42
N ASN A 94 51.94 -21.93 -2.10
CA ASN A 94 52.99 -21.75 -1.08
C ASN A 94 53.76 -23.05 -0.75
N TYR A 95 53.52 -24.14 -1.48
CA TYR A 95 54.20 -25.43 -1.29
C TYR A 95 55.00 -25.84 -2.55
#